data_AF-A0A150KGY2-F1
#
_entry.id   AF-A0A150KGY2-F1
#
_cell.length_a   1.000
_cell.length_b   1.000
_cell.length_c   1.000
_cell.angle_alpha   90.00
_cell.angle_beta   90.00
_cell.angle_gamma   90.00
#
_symmetry.space_group_name_H-M   'P 1'
#
loop_
_entity.id
_entity.type
_entity.pdbx_description
1 polymer ?
#
loop_
_entity_poly.entity_id
_entity_poly.type
_entity_poly.pdbx_seq_one_letter_code
_entity_poly.pdbx_strand_id
1 'polypeptide(L)'
;MQKVFHVKRNTVSTYLNQLVKENLVIKINTRPVYFLSRSVFEKKFFNIPASILDSFQELKEYEPPKNDKHDVFDELIGAEGSLKKAITQIKTSIFYPGGLPIMLCGPTGVGKSYTAELIYKCCVENEVLPPHAPFISFNCAQYANNPELLSSNLFGYIFTYF
;
A
#
# COMPACT_ATOMS: atom_id res chain seq x y z
N MET A 1 5.47 -5.77 26.98
CA MET A 1 4.09 -5.36 27.36
C MET A 1 3.99 -4.75 28.75
N GLN A 2 4.54 -5.37 29.80
CA GLN A 2 4.48 -4.81 31.17
C GLN A 2 5.19 -3.44 31.31
N LYS A 3 6.28 -3.20 30.57
CA LYS A 3 6.97 -1.90 30.51
C LYS A 3 6.21 -0.79 29.75
N VAL A 4 5.23 -1.15 28.90
CA VAL A 4 4.51 -0.20 28.05
C VAL A 4 3.17 0.17 28.70
N PHE A 5 2.43 -0.84 29.16
CA PHE A 5 1.09 -0.64 29.71
C PHE A 5 1.04 -0.63 31.24
N HIS A 6 2.15 -0.86 31.95
CA HIS A 6 2.21 -0.95 33.42
C HIS A 6 1.26 -1.99 34.05
N VAL A 7 0.74 -2.94 33.26
CA VAL A 7 -0.15 -4.02 33.72
C VAL A 7 0.58 -5.37 33.75
N LYS A 8 0.29 -6.19 34.77
CA LYS A 8 0.84 -7.55 34.88
C LYS A 8 0.45 -8.40 33.66
N ARG A 9 1.38 -9.22 33.16
CA ARG A 9 1.15 -10.11 32.01
C ARG A 9 -0.10 -10.98 32.17
N ASN A 10 -0.34 -11.52 33.36
CA ASN A 10 -1.49 -12.39 33.62
C ASN A 10 -2.81 -11.63 33.44
N THR A 11 -2.90 -10.40 33.94
CA THR A 11 -4.08 -9.54 33.79
C THR A 11 -4.34 -9.21 32.31
N VAL A 12 -3.30 -8.88 31.54
CA VAL A 12 -3.44 -8.63 30.09
C VAL A 12 -3.94 -9.89 29.36
N SER A 13 -3.39 -11.06 29.70
CA SER A 13 -3.85 -12.33 29.14
C SER A 13 -5.33 -12.59 29.48
N THR A 14 -5.74 -12.33 30.72
CA THR A 14 -7.15 -12.48 31.13
C THR A 14 -8.07 -11.57 30.32
N TYR A 15 -7.73 -10.29 30.17
CA TYR A 15 -8.53 -9.36 29.36
C TYR A 15 -8.59 -9.75 27.88
N LEU A 16 -7.46 -10.14 27.29
CA LEU A 16 -7.44 -10.57 25.89
C LEU A 16 -8.29 -11.83 25.68
N ASN A 17 -8.26 -12.80 26.58
CA ASN A 17 -9.14 -13.98 26.49
C ASN A 17 -10.62 -13.62 26.71
N GLN A 18 -10.94 -12.60 27.51
CA GLN A 18 -12.31 -12.09 27.63
C GLN A 18 -12.79 -11.47 26.31
N LEU A 19 -11.96 -10.63 25.68
CA LEU A 19 -12.27 -10.01 24.39
C LEU A 19 -12.45 -11.04 23.27
N VAL A 20 -11.76 -12.18 23.35
CA VAL A 20 -11.96 -13.33 22.45
C VAL A 20 -13.34 -13.95 22.64
N LYS A 21 -13.82 -14.09 23.89
CA LYS A 21 -15.19 -14.58 24.18
C LYS A 21 -16.27 -13.62 23.69
N GLU A 22 -15.99 -12.32 23.72
CA GLU A 22 -16.87 -11.26 23.21
C GLU A 22 -16.79 -11.12 21.67
N ASN A 23 -16.02 -11.98 20.99
CA ASN A 23 -15.75 -11.92 19.55
C ASN A 23 -15.12 -10.60 19.07
N LEU A 24 -14.50 -9.80 19.94
CA LEU A 24 -13.84 -8.55 19.56
C LEU A 24 -12.39 -8.76 19.10
N VAL A 25 -11.78 -9.89 19.48
CA VAL A 25 -10.39 -10.23 19.20
C VAL A 25 -10.30 -11.65 18.65
N ILE A 26 -9.46 -11.83 17.63
CA ILE A 26 -9.10 -13.13 17.07
C ILE A 26 -7.81 -13.59 17.74
N LYS A 27 -7.80 -14.81 18.28
CA LYS A 27 -6.64 -15.44 18.92
C LYS A 27 -6.04 -16.48 18.00
N ILE A 28 -4.72 -16.45 17.83
CA ILE A 28 -3.96 -17.45 17.08
C ILE A 28 -3.03 -18.19 18.07
N ASN A 29 -3.30 -19.48 18.33
CA ASN A 29 -2.64 -20.33 19.33
C ASN A 29 -1.24 -20.81 18.91
N THR A 30 -0.46 -19.95 18.25
CA THR A 30 0.94 -20.26 17.92
C THR A 30 1.85 -20.08 19.14
N ARG A 31 3.15 -20.37 18.97
CA ARG A 31 4.19 -20.06 19.96
C ARG A 31 5.16 -19.05 19.33
N PRO A 32 5.07 -17.74 19.68
CA PRO A 32 4.20 -17.10 20.68
C PRO A 32 2.73 -16.96 20.22
N VAL A 33 1.80 -16.74 21.18
CA VAL A 33 0.36 -16.54 20.91
C VAL A 33 0.12 -15.11 20.40
N TYR A 34 -0.67 -14.97 19.33
CA TYR A 34 -1.05 -13.66 18.77
C TYR A 34 -2.51 -13.35 19.03
N PHE A 35 -2.82 -12.06 19.18
CA PHE A 35 -4.15 -11.52 19.31
C PHE A 35 -4.32 -10.38 18.29
N LEU A 36 -5.36 -10.45 17.47
CA LEU A 36 -5.67 -9.50 16.42
C LEU A 36 -7.02 -8.84 16.72
N SER A 37 -7.13 -7.53 16.58
CA SER A 37 -8.43 -6.86 16.67
C SER A 37 -9.30 -7.33 15.50
N ARG A 38 -10.49 -7.87 15.79
CA ARG A 38 -11.40 -8.37 14.76
C ARG A 38 -11.82 -7.23 13.81
N SER A 39 -12.25 -6.11 14.37
CA SER A 39 -12.69 -4.93 13.59
C SER A 39 -11.63 -4.43 12.60
N VAL A 40 -10.37 -4.36 13.03
CA VAL A 40 -9.26 -3.88 12.19
C VAL A 40 -8.90 -4.93 11.13
N PHE A 41 -8.93 -6.21 11.50
CA PHE A 41 -8.63 -7.30 10.59
C PHE A 41 -9.69 -7.40 9.49
N GLU A 42 -10.97 -7.50 9.86
CA GLU A 42 -12.09 -7.64 8.92
C GLU A 42 -12.20 -6.41 7.99
N LYS A 43 -11.89 -5.20 8.48
CA LYS A 43 -11.85 -3.99 7.64
C LYS A 43 -10.76 -4.03 6.57
N LYS A 44 -9.61 -4.64 6.84
CA LYS A 44 -8.42 -4.60 5.96
C LYS A 44 -8.24 -5.84 5.11
N PHE A 45 -8.74 -6.98 5.57
CA PHE A 45 -8.49 -8.28 4.97
C PHE A 45 -9.82 -8.93 4.58
N PHE A 46 -10.31 -9.86 5.39
CA PHE A 46 -11.52 -10.62 5.11
C PHE A 46 -12.25 -10.98 6.42
N ASN A 47 -13.52 -11.35 6.30
CA ASN A 47 -14.33 -11.76 7.42
C ASN A 47 -13.94 -13.17 7.88
N ILE A 48 -13.84 -13.37 9.20
CA ILE A 48 -13.50 -14.66 9.78
C ILE A 48 -14.61 -15.06 10.76
N PRO A 49 -15.26 -16.23 10.59
CA PRO A 49 -16.30 -16.65 11.52
C PRO A 49 -15.73 -17.04 12.89
N ALA A 50 -14.52 -17.59 12.95
CA ALA A 50 -13.88 -18.05 14.18
C ALA A 50 -13.11 -16.94 14.94
N SER A 51 -13.18 -16.98 16.28
CA SER A 51 -12.39 -16.12 17.18
C SER A 51 -11.12 -16.78 17.71
N ILE A 52 -10.96 -18.10 17.50
CA ILE A 52 -9.80 -18.88 17.93
C ILE A 52 -9.33 -19.69 16.74
N LEU A 53 -8.05 -19.59 16.43
CA LEU A 53 -7.35 -20.29 15.36
C LEU A 53 -6.11 -20.95 15.96
N ASP A 54 -5.71 -22.10 15.45
CA ASP A 54 -4.54 -22.83 15.92
C ASP A 54 -3.26 -22.42 15.19
N SER A 55 -3.37 -21.93 13.96
CA SER A 55 -2.23 -21.50 13.17
C SER A 55 -2.53 -20.37 12.19
N PHE A 56 -1.48 -19.75 11.65
CA PHE A 56 -1.60 -18.83 10.52
C PHE A 56 -2.00 -19.54 9.21
N GLN A 57 -1.90 -20.87 9.12
CA GLN A 57 -2.37 -21.61 7.95
C GLN A 57 -3.90 -21.67 7.95
N GLU A 58 -4.49 -21.99 9.10
CA GLU A 58 -5.95 -21.95 9.28
C GLU A 58 -6.52 -20.55 9.00
N LEU A 59 -5.83 -19.50 9.45
CA LEU A 59 -6.19 -18.12 9.11
C LEU A 59 -6.30 -17.90 7.59
N LYS A 60 -5.39 -18.50 6.79
CA LYS A 60 -5.38 -18.39 5.33
C LYS A 60 -6.47 -19.23 4.65
N GLU A 61 -7.00 -20.26 5.30
CA GLU A 61 -8.10 -21.05 4.74
C GLU A 61 -9.41 -20.25 4.69
N TYR A 62 -9.56 -19.26 5.56
CA TYR A 62 -10.67 -18.29 5.51
C TYR A 62 -10.45 -17.15 4.53
N GLU A 63 -9.25 -17.04 3.94
CA GLU A 63 -9.01 -16.06 2.88
C GLU A 63 -9.90 -16.47 1.69
N PRO A 64 -10.83 -15.60 1.25
CA PRO A 64 -11.62 -15.91 0.07
C PRO A 64 -10.65 -16.19 -1.08
N PRO A 65 -10.99 -17.10 -2.02
CA PRO A 65 -10.20 -17.26 -3.23
C PRO A 65 -9.97 -15.86 -3.77
N LYS A 66 -8.70 -15.50 -4.03
CA LYS A 66 -8.37 -14.21 -4.63
C LYS A 66 -9.32 -14.06 -5.81
N ASN A 67 -10.33 -13.20 -5.69
CA ASN A 67 -10.93 -12.65 -6.88
C ASN A 67 -9.72 -12.14 -7.65
N ASP A 68 -9.59 -12.57 -8.90
CA ASP A 68 -8.61 -12.04 -9.84
C ASP A 68 -8.88 -10.53 -9.96
N LYS A 69 -8.46 -9.79 -8.94
CA LYS A 69 -8.27 -8.36 -9.01
C LYS A 69 -7.09 -8.26 -9.94
N HIS A 70 -7.44 -8.16 -11.21
CA HIS A 70 -6.55 -7.82 -12.29
C HIS A 70 -5.66 -6.69 -11.77
N ASP A 71 -4.39 -7.01 -11.57
CA ASP A 71 -3.44 -6.05 -11.08
C ASP A 71 -3.21 -5.06 -12.22
N VAL A 72 -3.22 -3.75 -11.95
CA VAL A 72 -2.98 -2.76 -13.03
C VAL A 72 -1.67 -2.99 -13.77
N PHE A 73 -0.70 -3.67 -13.15
CA PHE A 73 0.54 -4.04 -13.83
C PHE A 73 0.42 -5.26 -14.74
N ASP A 74 -0.69 -6.02 -14.70
CA ASP A 74 -0.93 -7.16 -15.61
C ASP A 74 -1.07 -6.70 -17.07
N GLU A 75 -1.43 -5.43 -17.31
CA GLU A 75 -1.45 -4.82 -18.66
C GLU A 75 -0.06 -4.72 -19.30
N LEU A 76 1.01 -4.82 -18.49
CA LEU A 76 2.37 -4.55 -18.93
C LEU A 76 3.05 -5.84 -19.41
N ILE A 77 3.50 -5.83 -20.67
CA ILE A 77 4.18 -6.97 -21.29
C ILE A 77 5.41 -7.36 -20.47
N GLY A 78 5.43 -8.61 -19.98
CA GLY A 78 6.51 -9.12 -19.14
C GLY A 78 6.29 -8.94 -17.63
N ALA A 79 5.08 -8.54 -17.19
CA ALA A 79 4.73 -8.38 -15.79
C ALA A 79 5.03 -9.61 -14.94
N GLU A 80 4.63 -10.79 -15.43
CA GLU A 80 4.93 -12.08 -14.79
C GLU A 80 6.31 -12.66 -15.10
N GLY A 81 7.08 -11.98 -15.96
CA GLY A 81 8.40 -12.42 -16.42
C GLY A 81 9.50 -11.40 -16.12
N SER A 82 10.07 -10.81 -17.18
CA SER A 82 11.25 -9.95 -17.12
C SER A 82 11.08 -8.71 -16.22
N LEU A 83 9.86 -8.20 -16.07
CA LEU A 83 9.57 -6.99 -15.30
C LEU A 83 9.01 -7.26 -13.90
N LYS A 84 8.80 -8.53 -13.53
CA LYS A 84 8.29 -8.95 -12.22
C LYS A 84 9.04 -8.33 -11.05
N LYS A 85 10.38 -8.35 -11.12
CA LYS A 85 11.24 -7.76 -10.06
C LYS A 85 11.08 -6.24 -9.99
N ALA A 86 11.03 -5.57 -11.13
CA ALA A 86 10.86 -4.11 -11.20
C ALA A 86 9.47 -3.71 -10.65
N ILE A 87 8.41 -4.40 -11.04
CA ILE A 87 7.05 -4.19 -10.52
C ILE A 87 7.00 -4.41 -9.01
N THR A 88 7.65 -5.46 -8.50
CA THR A 88 7.71 -5.71 -7.05
C THR A 88 8.40 -4.54 -6.31
N GLN A 89 9.49 -4.01 -6.85
CA GLN A 89 10.18 -2.85 -6.28
C GLN A 89 9.33 -1.58 -6.34
N ILE A 90 8.63 -1.36 -7.45
CA ILE A 90 7.68 -0.26 -7.63
C ILE A 90 6.58 -0.33 -6.55
N LYS A 91 5.90 -1.46 -6.41
CA LYS A 91 4.87 -1.66 -5.39
C LYS A 91 5.41 -1.42 -3.98
N THR A 92 6.59 -1.94 -3.69
CA THR A 92 7.25 -1.73 -2.38
C THR A 92 7.50 -0.24 -2.12
N SER A 93 7.89 0.52 -3.15
CA SER A 93 8.15 1.96 -3.06
C SER A 93 6.88 2.77 -2.85
N ILE A 94 5.77 2.38 -3.50
CA ILE A 94 4.44 3.00 -3.34
C ILE A 94 3.94 2.84 -1.90
N PHE A 95 4.02 1.64 -1.34
CA PHE A 95 3.47 1.33 -0.01
C PHE A 95 4.41 1.62 1.15
N TYR A 96 5.60 2.13 0.89
CA TYR A 96 6.50 2.57 1.95
C TYR A 96 5.88 3.76 2.70
N PRO A 97 6.01 3.87 4.04
CA PRO A 97 5.49 5.02 4.78
C PRO A 97 6.02 6.36 4.22
N GLY A 98 5.12 7.20 3.71
CA GLY A 98 5.46 8.47 3.05
C GLY A 98 5.86 8.36 1.57
N GLY A 99 5.87 7.15 1.02
CA GLY A 99 6.30 6.86 -0.35
C GLY A 99 7.82 6.97 -0.55
N LEU A 100 8.35 6.24 -1.54
CA LEU A 100 9.74 6.40 -1.98
C LEU A 100 9.79 6.90 -3.43
N PRO A 101 10.73 7.82 -3.77
CA PRO A 101 10.95 8.24 -5.15
C PRO A 101 11.33 7.05 -6.05
N ILE A 102 10.74 7.00 -7.24
CA ILE A 102 11.01 5.97 -8.26
C ILE A 102 11.66 6.63 -9.47
N MET A 103 12.76 6.04 -9.95
CA MET A 103 13.41 6.43 -11.21
C MET A 103 13.29 5.29 -12.22
N LEU A 104 12.64 5.56 -13.37
CA LEU A 104 12.51 4.60 -14.46
C LEU A 104 13.61 4.85 -15.50
N CYS A 105 14.50 3.86 -15.68
CA CYS A 105 15.63 3.94 -16.60
C CYS A 105 15.46 2.96 -17.76
N GLY A 106 15.85 3.38 -18.98
CA GLY A 106 15.84 2.53 -20.16
C GLY A 106 15.81 3.32 -21.47
N PRO A 107 16.01 2.67 -22.63
CA PRO A 107 15.98 3.31 -23.95
C PRO A 107 14.66 4.01 -24.28
N THR A 108 14.66 4.88 -25.28
CA THR A 108 13.42 5.47 -25.81
C THR A 108 12.49 4.36 -26.36
N GLY A 109 11.19 4.48 -26.11
CA GLY A 109 10.18 3.53 -26.62
C GLY A 109 9.91 2.28 -25.76
N VAL A 110 10.65 2.03 -24.67
CA VAL A 110 10.46 0.83 -23.82
C VAL A 110 9.29 0.90 -22.84
N GLY A 111 8.40 1.89 -22.97
CA GLY A 111 7.19 1.99 -22.15
C GLY A 111 7.31 2.71 -20.80
N LYS A 112 8.43 3.40 -20.51
CA LYS A 112 8.62 4.11 -19.21
C LYS A 112 7.48 5.05 -18.83
N SER A 113 6.97 5.86 -19.76
CA SER A 113 5.85 6.77 -19.51
C SER A 113 4.55 6.02 -19.20
N TYR A 114 4.30 4.92 -19.89
CA TYR A 114 3.15 4.06 -19.64
C TYR A 114 3.27 3.36 -18.27
N THR A 115 4.47 2.89 -17.90
CA THR A 115 4.72 2.36 -16.55
C THR A 115 4.44 3.41 -15.46
N ALA A 116 4.80 4.67 -15.68
CA ALA A 116 4.48 5.76 -14.75
C ALA A 116 2.97 6.01 -14.60
N GLU A 117 2.20 5.84 -15.69
CA GLU A 117 0.73 5.92 -15.64
C GLU A 117 0.14 4.75 -14.84
N LEU A 118 0.65 3.52 -15.02
CA LEU A 118 0.21 2.36 -14.23
C LEU A 118 0.56 2.50 -12.74
N ILE A 119 1.71 3.09 -12.42
CA ILE A 119 2.07 3.46 -11.03
C ILE A 119 1.02 4.38 -10.43
N TYR A 120 0.63 5.42 -11.17
CA TYR A 120 -0.39 6.36 -10.72
C TYR A 120 -1.75 5.67 -10.51
N LYS A 121 -2.21 4.84 -11.46
CA LYS A 121 -3.44 4.04 -11.31
C LYS A 121 -3.39 3.15 -10.08
N CYS A 122 -2.26 2.46 -9.86
CA CYS A 122 -2.04 1.61 -8.68
C CYS A 122 -2.19 2.41 -7.38
N CYS A 123 -1.60 3.62 -7.31
CA CYS A 123 -1.71 4.48 -6.15
C CYS A 123 -3.17 4.89 -5.86
N VAL A 124 -3.96 5.19 -6.88
CA VAL A 124 -5.38 5.57 -6.73
C VAL A 124 -6.24 4.38 -6.30
N GLU A 125 -6.08 3.22 -6.96
CA GLU A 125 -6.84 2.00 -6.64
C GLU A 125 -6.59 1.47 -5.23
N ASN A 126 -5.37 1.67 -4.72
CA ASN A 126 -5.01 1.24 -3.36
C ASN A 126 -5.14 2.37 -2.32
N GLU A 127 -5.83 3.46 -2.67
CA GLU A 127 -6.10 4.60 -1.77
C GLU A 127 -4.84 5.25 -1.18
N VAL A 128 -3.68 5.07 -1.83
CA VAL A 128 -2.43 5.77 -1.49
C VAL A 128 -2.56 7.24 -1.91
N LEU A 129 -3.27 7.49 -3.01
CA LEU A 129 -3.67 8.82 -3.46
C LEU A 129 -5.20 8.94 -3.49
N PRO A 130 -5.76 10.14 -3.26
CA PRO A 130 -7.19 10.39 -3.44
C PRO A 130 -7.67 10.09 -4.87
N PRO A 131 -8.96 9.74 -5.08
CA PRO A 131 -9.53 9.45 -6.40
C PRO A 131 -9.38 10.56 -7.46
N HIS A 132 -9.21 11.80 -7.02
CA HIS A 132 -9.07 12.98 -7.87
C HIS A 132 -7.67 13.61 -7.77
N ALA A 133 -6.68 12.87 -7.29
CA ALA A 133 -5.30 13.35 -7.25
C ALA A 133 -4.80 13.65 -8.69
N PRO A 134 -4.13 14.77 -8.96
CA PRO A 134 -3.65 15.07 -10.30
C PRO A 134 -2.43 14.21 -10.67
N PHE A 135 -2.40 13.66 -11.88
CA PHE A 135 -1.19 13.10 -12.49
C PHE A 135 -0.46 14.20 -13.28
N ILE A 136 0.60 14.76 -12.70
CA ILE A 136 1.34 15.88 -13.30
C ILE A 136 2.53 15.33 -14.08
N SER A 137 2.51 15.54 -15.40
CA SER A 137 3.65 15.23 -16.27
C SER A 137 4.47 16.49 -16.52
N PHE A 138 5.75 16.45 -16.20
CA PHE A 138 6.68 17.55 -16.42
C PHE A 138 7.75 17.14 -17.46
N ASN A 139 7.62 17.65 -18.69
CA ASN A 139 8.54 17.32 -19.78
C ASN A 139 9.73 18.30 -19.81
N CYS A 140 10.88 17.88 -19.29
CA CYS A 140 12.09 18.71 -19.24
C CYS A 140 12.55 19.23 -20.62
N ALA A 141 12.28 18.52 -21.71
CA ALA A 141 12.73 18.93 -23.05
C ALA A 141 12.02 20.20 -23.55
N GLN A 142 10.77 20.44 -23.14
CA GLN A 142 10.01 21.64 -23.52
C GLN A 142 10.53 22.90 -22.82
N TYR A 143 11.14 22.75 -21.65
CA TYR A 143 11.58 23.87 -20.81
C TYR A 143 13.10 24.10 -20.82
N ALA A 144 13.86 23.18 -21.42
CA ALA A 144 15.33 23.26 -21.47
C ALA A 144 15.86 24.58 -22.04
N ASN A 145 15.12 25.18 -22.99
CA ASN A 145 15.51 26.43 -23.65
C ASN A 145 14.75 27.66 -23.13
N ASN A 146 13.81 27.50 -22.19
CA ASN A 146 12.97 28.59 -21.67
C ASN A 146 12.85 28.51 -20.13
N PRO A 147 13.90 28.87 -19.39
CA PRO A 147 13.92 28.77 -17.92
C PRO A 147 12.86 29.63 -17.23
N GLU A 148 12.37 30.72 -17.84
CA GLU A 148 11.28 31.53 -17.28
C GLU A 148 9.93 30.80 -17.25
N LEU A 149 9.65 29.94 -18.24
CA LEU A 149 8.47 29.07 -18.28
C LEU A 149 8.55 27.93 -17.24
N LEU A 150 9.76 27.48 -16.90
CA LEU A 150 10.00 26.53 -15.82
C LEU A 150 9.69 27.18 -14.45
N SER A 151 10.25 28.37 -14.21
CA SER A 151 10.07 29.12 -12.95
C SER A 151 8.61 29.43 -12.66
N SER A 152 7.87 29.90 -13.67
CA SER A 152 6.45 30.23 -13.53
C SER A 152 5.56 29.01 -13.26
N ASN A 153 5.91 27.83 -13.77
CA ASN A 153 5.19 26.58 -13.49
C ASN A 153 5.52 25.99 -12.10
N LEU A 154 6.76 26.13 -11.62
CA LEU A 154 7.15 25.64 -10.29
C LEU A 154 6.68 26.54 -9.14
N PHE A 155 6.71 27.86 -9.34
CA PHE A 155 6.48 28.84 -8.28
C PHE A 155 5.19 29.67 -8.46
N GLY A 156 4.47 29.45 -9.56
CA GLY A 156 3.30 30.25 -9.94
C GLY A 156 3.68 31.55 -10.66
N TYR A 157 2.74 32.08 -11.45
CA TYR A 157 2.86 33.39 -12.11
C TYR A 157 2.51 34.49 -11.10
N ILE A 158 3.46 35.31 -10.68
CA ILE A 158 3.17 36.52 -9.89
C ILE A 158 2.70 37.59 -10.87
N PHE A 159 1.39 37.86 -10.92
CA PHE A 159 0.89 39.14 -11.42
C PHE A 159 0.98 40.16 -10.28
N THR A 160 2.02 40.97 -10.29
CA THR A 160 2.05 42.21 -9.50
C THR A 160 1.19 43.23 -10.23
N TYR A 161 -0.07 43.40 -9.81
CA TYR A 161 -0.86 44.57 -10.18
C TYR A 161 -0.29 45.78 -9.45
N PHE A 162 0.16 46.79 -10.20
CA PHE A 162 0.29 48.17 -9.72
C PHE A 162 -1.02 48.92 -9.98
#